data_AF-A0A7C7RY79-F1
#
_entry.id   AF-A0A7C7RY79-F1
#
_cell.length_a   1.000
_cell.length_b   1.000
_cell.length_c   1.000
_cell.angle_alpha   90.00
_cell.angle_beta   90.00
_cell.angle_gamma   90.00
#
_symmetry.space_group_name_H-M   'P 1'
#
loop_
_entity.id
_entity.type
_entity.pdbx_description
1 polymer ?
#
loop_
_entity_poly.entity_id
_entity_poly.type
_entity_poly.pdbx_seq_one_letter_code
_entity_poly.pdbx_strand_id
1 'polypeptide(L)'
;MAVNRPEACLGCGLCATVCPVEMVGGHAIVSFLAGEETPYSVWLCTSCWRCQEVCPGGVDIYGLMMEERRRGPAPEGYRRAWENVLACGYALCVGPEVNEVRTGWGLEPAELVPPERVRALLEGEERE
;
A
#
# COMPACT_ATOMS: atom_id res chain seq x y z
N MET A 1 12.26 15.55 -13.04
CA MET A 1 13.50 15.46 -12.24
C MET A 1 13.82 13.98 -12.14
N ALA A 2 14.97 13.54 -12.64
CA ALA A 2 15.33 12.12 -12.68
C ALA A 2 15.48 11.61 -11.25
N VAL A 3 14.61 10.67 -10.85
CA VAL A 3 14.81 9.92 -9.61
C VAL A 3 16.03 9.06 -9.86
N ASN A 4 17.13 9.31 -9.16
CA ASN A 4 18.34 8.52 -9.35
C ASN A 4 18.21 7.21 -8.59
N ARG A 5 18.73 6.14 -9.20
CA ARG A 5 18.94 4.87 -8.53
C ARG A 5 19.71 5.12 -7.21
N PRO A 6 19.29 4.56 -6.06
CA PRO A 6 19.99 4.74 -4.79
C PRO A 6 21.46 4.32 -4.87
N GLU A 7 22.35 4.99 -4.14
CA GLU A 7 23.79 4.71 -4.15
C GLU A 7 24.11 3.25 -3.78
N ALA A 8 23.36 2.66 -2.86
CA ALA A 8 23.52 1.27 -2.45
C ALA A 8 23.04 0.24 -3.50
N CYS A 9 22.37 0.68 -4.57
CA CYS A 9 21.86 -0.22 -5.60
C CYS A 9 22.97 -0.67 -6.55
N LEU A 10 23.33 -1.95 -6.47
CA LEU A 10 24.36 -2.58 -7.30
C LEU A 10 23.91 -2.84 -8.76
N GLY A 11 22.67 -2.51 -9.13
CA GLY A 11 22.14 -2.77 -10.47
C GLY A 11 21.97 -4.25 -10.82
N CYS A 12 21.90 -5.15 -9.82
CA CYS A 12 21.88 -6.60 -10.02
C CYS A 12 20.56 -7.18 -10.58
N GLY A 13 19.45 -6.44 -10.55
CA GLY A 13 18.16 -6.88 -11.10
C GLY A 13 17.42 -7.97 -10.32
N LEU A 14 17.94 -8.43 -9.17
CA LEU A 14 17.29 -9.47 -8.35
C LEU A 14 15.88 -9.09 -7.90
N CYS A 15 15.67 -7.81 -7.56
CA CYS A 15 14.37 -7.29 -7.18
C CYS A 15 13.31 -7.45 -8.27
N ALA A 16 13.67 -7.24 -9.54
CA ALA A 16 12.78 -7.44 -10.69
C ALA A 16 12.51 -8.93 -10.93
N THR A 17 13.54 -9.78 -10.81
CA THR A 17 13.42 -11.24 -11.00
C THR A 17 12.44 -11.88 -10.02
N VAL A 18 12.39 -11.43 -8.77
CA VAL A 18 11.48 -11.99 -7.75
C VAL A 18 10.12 -11.31 -7.70
N CYS A 19 9.91 -10.25 -8.49
CA CYS A 19 8.70 -9.45 -8.44
C CYS A 19 7.56 -10.15 -9.18
N PRO A 20 6.45 -10.49 -8.50
CA PRO A 20 5.32 -11.14 -9.16
C PRO A 20 4.62 -10.27 -10.21
N VAL A 21 4.75 -8.94 -10.09
CA VAL A 21 4.20 -8.00 -11.07
C VAL A 21 4.95 -8.09 -12.40
N GLU A 22 6.30 -8.09 -12.37
CA GLU A 22 7.11 -8.25 -13.57
C GLU A 22 6.87 -9.63 -14.22
N MET A 23 6.75 -10.68 -13.41
CA MET A 23 6.51 -12.05 -13.91
C MET A 23 5.22 -12.19 -14.73
N VAL A 24 4.20 -11.35 -14.48
CA VAL A 24 2.94 -11.35 -15.23
C VAL A 24 2.85 -10.23 -16.27
N GLY A 25 3.97 -9.56 -16.57
CA GLY A 25 4.05 -8.52 -17.59
C GLY A 25 3.58 -7.13 -17.16
N GLY A 26 3.40 -6.89 -15.85
CA GLY A 26 3.25 -5.54 -15.32
C GLY A 26 4.60 -4.91 -15.00
N HIS A 27 4.62 -3.60 -14.72
CA HIS A 27 5.83 -2.87 -14.33
C HIS A 27 5.63 -2.10 -13.03
N ALA A 28 6.33 -2.53 -11.98
CA ALA A 28 6.30 -1.91 -10.65
C ALA A 28 7.54 -1.02 -10.42
N ILE A 29 7.72 -0.54 -9.18
CA ILE A 29 8.89 0.30 -8.83
C ILE A 29 10.25 -0.39 -9.08
N VAL A 30 10.28 -1.72 -9.20
CA VAL A 30 11.53 -2.44 -9.49
C VAL A 30 11.99 -2.28 -10.93
N SER A 31 11.11 -2.00 -11.91
CA SER A 31 11.51 -1.66 -13.29
C SER A 31 12.32 -0.36 -13.31
N PHE A 32 11.91 0.61 -12.49
CA PHE A 32 12.69 1.83 -12.25
C PHE A 32 14.08 1.52 -11.69
N LEU A 33 14.17 0.67 -10.67
CA LEU A 33 15.47 0.28 -10.09
C LEU A 33 16.32 -0.52 -11.07
N ALA A 34 15.72 -1.30 -11.96
CA ALA A 34 16.40 -2.02 -13.04
C ALA A 34 16.93 -1.08 -14.14
N GLY A 35 16.50 0.18 -14.16
CA GLY A 35 16.91 1.17 -15.16
C GLY A 35 16.20 0.99 -16.49
N GLU A 36 15.00 0.40 -16.48
CA GLU A 36 14.18 0.22 -17.66
C GLU A 36 13.49 1.53 -18.03
N GLU A 37 13.53 1.93 -19.30
CA GLU A 37 12.76 3.06 -19.85
C GLU A 37 11.30 2.66 -20.13
N THR A 38 10.67 1.95 -19.19
CA THR A 38 9.26 1.55 -19.29
C THR A 38 8.41 2.39 -18.34
N PRO A 39 7.17 2.76 -18.74
CA PRO A 39 6.24 3.36 -17.80
C PRO A 39 5.89 2.32 -16.73
N TYR A 40 6.40 2.52 -15.53
CA TYR A 40 6.02 1.73 -14.37
C TYR A 40 4.91 2.43 -13.57
N SER A 41 4.19 1.66 -12.76
CA SER A 41 3.26 2.20 -11.77
C SER A 41 3.64 1.73 -10.37
N VAL A 42 3.93 2.68 -9.48
CA VAL A 42 4.19 2.39 -8.06
C VAL A 42 3.00 1.71 -7.37
N TRP A 43 1.79 1.92 -7.91
CA TRP A 43 0.54 1.33 -7.41
C TRP A 43 0.34 -0.13 -7.82
N LEU A 44 1.15 -0.66 -8.75
CA LEU A 44 1.17 -2.10 -9.04
C LEU A 44 2.00 -2.89 -8.01
N CYS A 45 2.87 -2.24 -7.23
CA CYS A 45 3.59 -2.92 -6.17
C CYS A 45 2.62 -3.47 -5.11
N THR A 46 2.66 -4.79 -4.91
CA THR A 46 1.78 -5.51 -3.97
C THR A 46 2.24 -5.43 -2.51
N SER A 47 3.31 -4.69 -2.22
CA SER A 47 3.93 -4.62 -0.90
C SER A 47 4.25 -6.01 -0.31
N CYS A 48 4.75 -6.94 -1.14
CA CYS A 48 5.06 -8.32 -0.73
C CYS A 48 6.47 -8.53 -0.14
N TRP A 49 7.30 -7.49 -0.11
CA TRP A 49 8.65 -7.46 0.48
C TRP A 49 9.71 -8.37 -0.15
N ARG A 50 9.38 -9.19 -1.15
CA ARG A 50 10.37 -10.07 -1.82
C ARG A 50 11.61 -9.35 -2.33
N CYS A 51 11.43 -8.17 -2.93
CA CYS A 51 12.53 -7.35 -3.42
C CYS A 51 13.46 -6.86 -2.30
N GLN A 52 12.92 -6.61 -1.10
CA GLN A 52 13.67 -6.19 0.08
C GLN A 52 14.57 -7.34 0.57
N GLU A 53 14.00 -8.54 0.67
CA GLU A 53 14.70 -9.73 1.19
C GLU A 53 15.86 -10.19 0.31
N VAL A 54 15.75 -10.01 -1.02
CA VAL A 54 16.80 -10.44 -1.95
C VAL A 54 17.81 -9.35 -2.29
N CYS A 55 17.69 -8.14 -1.74
CA CYS A 55 18.57 -7.04 -2.10
C CYS A 55 19.94 -7.16 -1.41
N PRO A 56 21.04 -7.49 -2.13
CA PRO A 56 22.35 -7.62 -1.51
C PRO A 56 22.95 -6.26 -1.08
N GLY A 57 22.48 -5.17 -1.69
CA GLY A 57 22.89 -3.80 -1.34
C GLY A 57 22.12 -3.21 -0.17
N GLY A 58 21.09 -3.89 0.35
CA GLY A 58 20.27 -3.37 1.44
C GLY A 58 19.46 -2.11 1.09
N VAL A 59 19.10 -1.93 -0.19
CA VAL A 59 18.27 -0.80 -0.63
C VAL A 59 16.89 -0.91 0.06
N ASP A 60 16.42 0.20 0.64
CA ASP A 60 15.05 0.30 1.18
C ASP A 60 14.05 0.52 0.03
N ILE A 61 13.69 -0.57 -0.64
CA ILE A 61 12.80 -0.52 -1.81
C ILE A 61 11.37 -0.18 -1.38
N TYR A 62 10.96 -0.60 -0.18
CA TYR A 62 9.66 -0.25 0.37
C TYR A 62 9.55 1.25 0.67
N GLY A 63 10.58 1.84 1.28
CA GLY A 63 10.66 3.28 1.54
C GLY A 63 10.56 4.10 0.25
N LEU A 64 11.33 3.72 -0.78
CA LEU A 64 11.24 4.35 -2.11
C LEU A 64 9.84 4.23 -2.71
N MET A 65 9.20 3.07 -2.58
CA MET A 65 7.82 2.87 -3.04
C MET A 65 6.85 3.80 -2.31
N MET A 66 6.98 3.95 -0.99
CA MET A 66 6.12 4.85 -0.23
C MET A 66 6.37 6.32 -0.57
N GLU A 67 7.62 6.71 -0.85
CA GLU A 67 7.95 8.05 -1.33
C GLU A 67 7.30 8.33 -2.69
N GLU A 68 7.43 7.42 -3.65
CA GLU A 68 6.83 7.59 -4.97
C GLU A 68 5.29 7.61 -4.93
N ARG A 69 4.66 6.84 -4.03
CA ARG A 69 3.20 6.92 -3.81
C ARG A 69 2.74 8.29 -3.34
N ARG A 70 3.58 9.03 -2.57
CA ARG A 70 3.23 10.39 -2.11
C ARG A 70 3.33 11.44 -3.22
N ARG A 71 4.08 11.16 -4.29
CA ARG A 71 4.30 12.10 -5.40
C ARG A 71 3.15 12.10 -6.43
N GLY A 72 2.31 11.06 -6.44
CA GLY A 72 1.22 10.89 -7.40
C GLY A 72 -0.14 10.69 -6.74
N PRO A 73 -1.24 10.88 -7.48
CA PRO A 73 -2.57 10.63 -6.95
C PRO A 73 -2.77 9.13 -6.70
N ALA A 74 -3.44 8.82 -5.59
CA ALA A 74 -3.86 7.45 -5.31
C ALA A 74 -4.98 7.01 -6.27
N PRO A 75 -4.98 5.73 -6.72
CA PRO A 75 -6.07 5.17 -7.51
C PRO A 75 -7.41 5.30 -6.77
N GLU A 76 -8.49 5.34 -7.53
CA GLU A 76 -9.86 5.52 -7.03
C GLU A 76 -10.20 4.60 -5.85
N GLY A 77 -9.82 3.31 -5.93
CA GLY A 77 -10.10 2.35 -4.86
C GLY A 77 -9.48 2.72 -3.51
N TYR A 78 -8.28 3.30 -3.51
CA TYR A 78 -7.61 3.77 -2.29
C TYR A 78 -8.24 5.05 -1.76
N ARG A 79 -8.58 6.01 -2.65
CA ARG A 79 -9.28 7.24 -2.25
C ARG A 79 -10.63 6.94 -1.63
N ARG A 80 -11.42 6.06 -2.26
CA ARG A 80 -12.71 5.62 -1.72
C ARG A 80 -12.57 4.87 -0.40
N ALA A 81 -11.56 4.01 -0.24
CA ALA A 81 -11.31 3.33 1.02
C ALA A 81 -11.00 4.34 2.14
N TRP A 82 -10.20 5.37 1.85
CA TRP A 82 -9.92 6.46 2.77
C TRP A 82 -11.18 7.27 3.13
N GLU A 83 -11.99 7.64 2.14
CA GLU A 83 -13.27 8.33 2.34
C GLU A 83 -14.21 7.50 3.22
N ASN A 84 -14.27 6.18 3.03
CA ASN A 84 -15.05 5.29 3.88
C ASN A 84 -14.56 5.28 5.33
N VAL A 85 -13.25 5.27 5.57
CA VAL A 85 -12.68 5.35 6.93
C VAL A 85 -13.19 6.60 7.65
N LEU A 86 -13.20 7.75 6.97
CA LEU A 86 -13.72 9.00 7.53
C LEU A 86 -15.25 9.01 7.69
N ALA A 87 -15.97 8.36 6.79
CA ALA A 87 -17.43 8.36 6.77
C ALA A 87 -18.05 7.39 7.78
N CYS A 88 -17.53 6.17 7.88
CA CYS A 88 -18.13 5.06 8.63
C CYS A 88 -17.15 4.33 9.56
N GLY A 89 -15.88 4.74 9.63
CA GLY A 89 -14.87 4.16 10.51
C GLY A 89 -14.12 2.94 9.92
N TYR A 90 -14.46 2.51 8.71
CA TYR A 90 -13.90 1.31 8.08
C TYR A 90 -13.59 1.53 6.60
N ALA A 91 -12.53 0.91 6.07
CA ALA A 91 -12.20 0.97 4.64
C ALA A 91 -13.29 0.36 3.75
N LEU A 92 -14.01 -0.62 4.28
CA LEU A 92 -15.23 -1.18 3.73
C LEU A 92 -16.32 -0.94 4.76
N CYS A 93 -17.30 -0.09 4.44
CA CYS A 93 -18.38 0.18 5.39
C CYS A 93 -19.17 -1.10 5.67
N VAL A 94 -19.25 -1.43 6.96
CA VAL A 94 -20.03 -2.52 7.50
C VAL A 94 -21.11 -1.92 8.40
N GLY A 95 -22.34 -2.37 8.22
CA GLY A 95 -23.45 -1.98 9.07
C GLY A 95 -23.75 -3.04 10.14
N PRO A 96 -24.72 -2.76 11.03
CA PRO A 96 -25.10 -3.68 12.11
C PRO A 96 -25.60 -5.04 11.60
N GLU A 97 -25.99 -5.15 10.33
CA GLU A 97 -26.44 -6.38 9.67
C GLU A 97 -25.36 -7.49 9.70
N VAL A 98 -24.08 -7.13 9.84
CA VAL A 98 -23.01 -8.11 10.03
C VAL A 98 -23.26 -9.02 11.25
N ASN A 99 -24.00 -8.52 12.25
CA ASN A 99 -24.33 -9.29 13.45
C ASN A 99 -25.37 -10.38 13.21
N GLU A 100 -26.16 -10.32 12.15
CA GLU A 100 -27.04 -11.42 11.74
C GLU A 100 -26.20 -12.63 11.32
N VAL A 101 -25.16 -12.40 10.50
CA VAL A 101 -24.23 -13.45 10.06
C VAL A 101 -23.43 -14.00 11.24
N ARG A 102 -22.90 -13.11 12.10
CA ARG A 102 -22.13 -13.51 13.29
C ARG A 102 -22.96 -14.37 14.24
N THR A 103 -24.19 -13.94 14.56
CA THR A 103 -25.09 -14.70 15.42
C THR A 103 -25.46 -16.04 14.80
N GLY A 104 -25.71 -16.08 13.48
CA GLY A 104 -25.95 -17.33 12.74
C GLY A 104 -24.79 -18.32 12.82
N TRP A 105 -23.56 -17.84 13.06
CA TRP A 105 -22.36 -18.66 13.25
C TRP A 105 -22.01 -18.87 14.74
N GLY A 106 -22.86 -18.44 15.67
CA GLY A 106 -22.63 -18.55 17.12
C GLY A 106 -21.54 -17.62 17.66
N LEU A 107 -21.22 -16.55 16.93
CA LEU A 107 -20.26 -15.53 17.34
C LEU A 107 -20.98 -14.38 18.06
N GLU A 108 -20.34 -13.84 19.09
CA GLU A 108 -20.82 -12.62 19.76
C GLU A 108 -20.98 -11.46 18.76
N PRO A 109 -22.02 -10.62 18.89
CA PRO A 109 -22.18 -9.42 18.08
C PRO A 109 -20.92 -8.52 18.12
N ALA A 110 -20.50 -8.01 16.98
CA ALA A 110 -19.45 -7.02 16.88
C ALA A 110 -20.00 -5.64 17.27
N GLU A 111 -19.28 -4.96 18.17
CA GLU A 111 -19.45 -3.53 18.42
C GLU A 111 -18.67 -2.75 17.35
N LEU A 112 -19.39 -2.05 16.48
CA LEU A 112 -18.78 -1.32 15.38
C LEU A 112 -18.20 0.02 15.87
N VAL A 113 -17.01 0.35 15.39
CA VAL A 113 -16.30 1.60 15.73
C VAL A 113 -17.02 2.76 15.05
N PRO A 114 -17.49 3.76 15.82
CA PRO A 114 -18.15 4.93 15.25
C PRO A 114 -17.13 5.83 14.53
N PRO A 115 -17.50 6.47 13.41
CA PRO A 115 -16.59 7.31 12.62
C PRO A 115 -16.06 8.51 13.41
N GLU A 116 -16.79 9.00 14.41
CA GLU A 116 -16.36 10.09 15.29
C GLU A 116 -15.07 9.73 16.05
N ARG A 117 -14.92 8.46 16.46
CA ARG A 117 -13.72 8.00 17.15
C ARG A 117 -12.51 7.97 16.22
N VAL A 118 -12.72 7.60 14.96
CA VAL A 118 -11.66 7.61 13.94
C VAL A 118 -11.23 9.04 13.63
N ARG A 119 -12.17 9.97 13.44
CA ARG A 119 -11.86 11.39 13.22
C ARG A 119 -11.08 11.98 14.39
N ALA A 120 -11.50 11.72 15.63
CA ALA A 120 -10.79 12.21 16.81
C ALA A 120 -9.35 11.69 16.93
N LEU A 121 -9.08 10.45 16.51
CA LEU A 121 -7.72 9.90 16.49
C LEU A 121 -6.85 10.59 15.43
N LEU A 122 -7.41 10.86 14.24
CA LEU A 122 -6.69 11.52 13.16
C LEU A 122 -6.43 13.01 13.43
N GLU A 123 -7.38 13.73 14.02
CA GLU A 123 -7.23 15.14 14.41
C GLU A 123 -6.24 15.32 15.58
N GLY A 124 -6.09 14.29 16.42
CA GLY A 124 -5.11 14.27 17.52
C GLY A 124 -3.65 14.17 17.05
N GLU A 125 -3.40 13.74 15.82
CA GLU A 125 -2.06 13.65 15.20
C GLU A 125 -1.59 14.98 14.58
N GLU A 126 -2.48 15.97 14.43
CA GLU A 126 -2.12 17.31 13.89
C GLU A 126 -1.51 18.27 14.95
N ARG A 127 -1.22 17.78 16.17
CA ARG A 127 -0.63 18.56 17.27
C ARG A 127 0.81 18.11 17.58
N GLU A 128 1.72 18.27 16.62
CA GLU A 128 3.18 18.35 16.82
C GLU A 128 3.83 19.15 15.68
#